data_AF-A0A368FHV2-F1
#
_entry.id   AF-A0A368FHV2-F1
#
_cell.length_a   1.000
_cell.length_b   1.000
_cell.length_c   1.000
_cell.angle_alpha   90.00
_cell.angle_beta   90.00
_cell.angle_gamma   90.00
#
_symmetry.space_group_name_H-M   'P 1'
#
loop_
_entity.id
_entity.type
_entity.pdbx_description
1 polymer ?
#
loop_
_entity_poly.entity_id
_entity_poly.type
_entity_poly.pdbx_seq_one_letter_code
_entity_poly.pdbx_strand_id
1 'polypeptide(L)'
;LTSRYQSVENVSTSALLCIISIIQLVTFALYAFAMTYLRLTQNSNPLLDAYKEAGYLVPLTTFLIPFATIVFIENSKKRRRSGIDGMVKVKTNGQEGWENYVAVLNRHWK
;
A
#
# COMPACT_ATOMS: atom_id res chain seq x y z
N LEU A 1 6.11 -22.80 -9.08
CA LEU A 1 5.44 -22.04 -7.99
C LEU A 1 6.05 -20.64 -7.78
N THR A 2 7.38 -20.52 -7.84
CA THR A 2 8.15 -19.31 -7.51
C THR A 2 7.82 -18.07 -8.35
N SER A 3 7.68 -18.19 -9.68
CA SER A 3 7.43 -17.05 -10.57
C SER A 3 6.07 -16.36 -10.33
N ARG A 4 4.98 -17.13 -10.11
CA ARG A 4 3.66 -16.54 -9.82
C ARG A 4 3.64 -15.82 -8.47
N TYR A 5 4.30 -16.40 -7.46
CA TYR A 5 4.44 -15.77 -6.15
C TYR A 5 5.25 -14.47 -6.23
N GLN A 6 6.40 -14.51 -6.91
CA GLN A 6 7.23 -13.33 -7.17
C GLN A 6 6.48 -12.25 -7.93
N SER A 7 5.69 -12.61 -8.95
CA SER A 7 4.89 -11.66 -9.73
C SER A 7 3.83 -10.96 -8.87
N VAL A 8 3.11 -11.71 -8.02
CA VAL A 8 2.11 -11.14 -7.10
C VAL A 8 2.74 -10.24 -6.05
N GLU A 9 3.89 -10.63 -5.50
CA GLU A 9 4.62 -9.80 -4.55
C GLU A 9 5.15 -8.52 -5.21
N ASN A 10 5.70 -8.64 -6.43
CA ASN A 10 6.22 -7.52 -7.18
C ASN A 10 5.12 -6.50 -7.52
N VAL A 11 3.93 -6.95 -7.95
CA VAL A 11 2.77 -6.07 -8.18
C VAL A 11 2.36 -5.34 -6.90
N SER A 12 2.36 -6.03 -5.75
CA SER A 12 2.03 -5.41 -4.47
C SER A 12 3.07 -4.37 -4.06
N THR A 13 4.36 -4.65 -4.27
CA THR A 13 5.45 -3.72 -4.00
C THR A 13 5.41 -2.51 -4.92
N SER A 14 5.14 -2.71 -6.22
CA SER A 14 4.97 -1.61 -7.18
C SER A 14 3.80 -0.70 -6.81
N ALA A 15 2.69 -1.25 -6.33
CA ALA A 15 1.55 -0.46 -5.87
C ALA A 15 1.91 0.42 -4.66
N LEU A 16 2.66 -0.13 -3.69
CA LEU A 16 3.16 0.62 -2.55
C LEU A 16 4.12 1.73 -2.97
N LEU A 17 5.07 1.44 -3.86
CA LEU A 17 6.00 2.43 -4.40
C LEU A 17 5.26 3.55 -5.13
N CYS A 18 4.21 3.22 -5.90
CA CYS A 18 3.38 4.22 -6.57
C CYS A 18 2.72 5.19 -5.56
N ILE A 19 2.14 4.65 -4.48
CA ILE A 19 1.52 5.47 -3.42
C ILE A 19 2.55 6.39 -2.75
N ILE A 20 3.72 5.86 -2.40
CA ILE A 20 4.81 6.65 -1.80
C ILE A 20 5.25 7.76 -2.74
N SER A 21 5.45 7.46 -4.03
CA SER A 21 5.82 8.45 -5.04
C SER A 21 4.79 9.55 -5.19
N ILE A 22 3.50 9.23 -5.15
CA ILE A 22 2.42 10.24 -5.20
C ILE A 22 2.47 11.15 -3.97
N ILE A 23 2.61 10.58 -2.77
CA ILE A 23 2.70 11.35 -1.52
C ILE A 23 3.91 12.30 -1.56
N GLN A 24 5.06 11.81 -2.00
CA GLN A 24 6.27 12.60 -2.14
C GLN A 24 6.07 13.73 -3.16
N LEU A 25 5.58 13.41 -4.36
CA LEU A 25 5.38 14.39 -5.42
C LEU A 25 4.41 15.50 -5.01
N VAL A 26 3.28 15.15 -4.39
CA VAL A 26 2.31 16.14 -3.89
C VAL A 26 2.94 17.01 -2.80
N THR A 27 3.70 16.42 -1.88
CA THR A 27 4.30 17.20 -0.79
C THR A 27 5.38 18.16 -1.30
N PHE A 28 6.25 17.70 -2.21
CA PHE A 28 7.26 18.56 -2.83
C PHE A 28 6.64 19.64 -3.71
N ALA A 29 5.57 19.32 -4.44
CA ALA A 29 4.84 20.31 -5.22
C ALA A 29 4.24 21.40 -4.33
N LEU A 30 3.54 21.03 -3.26
CA LEU A 30 2.98 21.98 -2.30
C LEU A 30 4.05 22.85 -1.65
N TYR A 31 5.16 22.25 -1.24
CA TYR A 31 6.30 22.99 -0.70
C TYR A 31 6.88 23.99 -1.72
N ALA A 32 7.07 23.56 -2.97
CA ALA A 32 7.58 24.42 -4.03
C ALA A 32 6.62 25.59 -4.33
N PHE A 33 5.30 25.33 -4.39
CA PHE A 33 4.29 26.38 -4.55
C PHE A 33 4.30 27.36 -3.38
N ALA A 34 4.30 26.87 -2.13
CA ALA A 34 4.33 27.71 -0.94
C ALA A 34 5.58 28.59 -0.89
N MET A 35 6.75 28.01 -1.18
CA MET A 35 8.02 28.75 -1.21
C MET A 35 8.05 29.80 -2.33
N THR A 36 7.51 29.47 -3.50
CA THR A 36 7.43 30.40 -4.64
C THR A 36 6.46 31.54 -4.32
N TYR A 37 5.31 31.23 -3.73
CA TYR A 37 4.33 32.21 -3.27
C TYR A 37 4.95 33.17 -2.25
N LEU A 38 5.60 32.65 -1.21
CA LEU A 38 6.27 33.46 -0.19
C LEU A 38 7.35 34.38 -0.80
N ARG A 39 8.14 33.87 -1.75
CA ARG A 39 9.14 34.68 -2.46
C ARG A 39 8.51 35.82 -3.27
N LEU A 40 7.37 35.58 -3.92
CA LEU A 40 6.69 36.59 -4.73
C LEU A 40 6.01 37.67 -3.87
N THR A 41 5.39 37.28 -2.75
CA THR A 41 4.52 38.19 -1.98
C THR A 41 5.23 38.86 -0.81
N GLN A 42 6.23 38.22 -0.20
CA GLN A 42 6.78 38.61 1.11
C GLN A 42 8.29 38.90 1.08
N ASN A 43 8.87 39.13 -0.11
CA ASN A 43 10.33 39.26 -0.29
C ASN A 43 11.00 40.34 0.59
N SER A 44 10.25 41.38 0.96
CA SER A 44 10.76 42.51 1.75
C SER A 44 10.53 42.37 3.26
N ASN A 45 9.86 41.31 3.71
CA ASN A 45 9.48 41.15 5.12
C ASN A 45 10.57 40.39 5.89
N PRO A 46 11.05 40.90 7.04
CA PRO A 46 12.12 40.26 7.82
C PRO A 46 11.69 38.92 8.45
N LEU A 47 10.38 38.64 8.51
CA LEU A 47 9.82 37.39 9.02
C LEU A 47 9.75 36.27 7.97
N LEU A 48 10.18 36.53 6.73
CA LEU A 48 10.13 35.56 5.63
C LEU A 48 10.82 34.23 6.01
N ASP A 49 11.94 34.27 6.71
CA ASP A 49 12.67 33.06 7.11
C ASP A 49 11.92 32.23 8.15
N ALA A 50 11.24 32.87 9.12
CA ALA A 50 10.37 32.18 10.06
C ALA A 50 9.20 31.46 9.35
N TYR A 51 8.61 32.09 8.32
CA TYR A 51 7.56 31.45 7.52
C TYR A 51 8.06 30.28 6.68
N LYS A 52 9.28 30.36 6.15
CA LYS A 52 9.90 29.23 5.41
C LYS A 52 10.14 28.04 6.32
N GLU A 53 10.66 28.26 7.53
CA GLU A 53 10.89 27.19 8.49
C GLU A 53 9.58 26.56 8.98
N ALA A 54 8.56 27.38 9.27
CA ALA A 54 7.23 26.88 9.63
C ALA A 54 6.55 26.08 8.48
N GLY A 55 6.82 26.46 7.23
CA GLY A 55 6.32 25.79 6.03
C GLY A 55 7.16 24.58 5.57
N TYR A 56 8.19 24.17 6.31
CA TYR A 56 9.04 23.06 5.94
C TYR A 56 8.31 21.71 6.17
N LEU A 57 7.54 21.30 5.17
CA LEU A 57 6.72 20.08 5.18
C LEU A 57 7.52 18.80 4.90
N VAL A 58 8.79 18.91 4.52
CA VAL A 58 9.64 17.77 4.14
C VAL A 58 9.77 16.73 5.28
N PRO A 59 10.00 17.09 6.55
CA PRO A 59 10.11 16.13 7.65
C PRO A 59 8.80 15.38 7.91
N LEU A 60 7.64 15.98 7.61
CA LEU A 60 6.35 15.29 7.74
C LEU A 60 6.25 14.11 6.76
N THR A 61 6.84 14.20 5.57
CA THR A 61 6.88 13.07 4.63
C THR A 61 7.62 11.87 5.19
N THR A 62 8.69 12.12 5.95
CA THR A 62 9.49 11.08 6.61
C THR A 62 8.68 10.28 7.62
N PHE A 63 7.67 10.89 8.25
CA PHE A 63 6.73 10.20 9.14
C PHE A 63 5.52 9.60 8.40
N LEU A 64 5.04 10.27 7.35
CA LEU A 64 3.89 9.80 6.58
C LEU A 64 4.18 8.52 5.78
N ILE A 65 5.38 8.37 5.24
CA ILE A 65 5.79 7.19 4.45
C ILE A 65 5.71 5.89 5.27
N PRO A 66 6.36 5.77 6.46
CA PRO A 66 6.26 4.57 7.27
C PRO A 66 4.83 4.32 7.76
N PHE A 67 4.08 5.37 8.10
CA PHE A 67 2.68 5.24 8.47
C PHE A 67 1.82 4.66 7.34
N ALA A 68 1.93 5.23 6.13
CA ALA A 68 1.24 4.73 4.94
C ALA A 68 1.64 3.28 4.60
N THR A 69 2.91 2.93 4.80
CA THR A 69 3.44 1.58 4.63
C THR A 69 2.79 0.59 5.59
N ILE A 70 2.68 0.94 6.88
CA ILE A 70 2.02 0.09 7.88
C ILE A 70 0.56 -0.18 7.50
N VAL A 71 -0.19 0.88 7.19
CA VAL A 71 -1.60 0.79 6.77
C VAL A 71 -1.75 -0.08 5.51
N PHE A 72 -0.88 0.09 4.52
CA PHE A 72 -0.89 -0.72 3.30
C PHE A 72 -0.62 -2.20 3.58
N ILE A 73 0.35 -2.51 4.45
CA ILE A 73 0.67 -3.90 4.83
C ILE A 73 -0.51 -4.54 5.55
N GLU A 74 -1.15 -3.84 6.48
CA GLU A 74 -2.32 -4.37 7.19
C GLU A 74 -3.49 -4.67 6.24
N ASN A 75 -3.80 -3.74 5.33
CA ASN A 75 -4.84 -3.93 4.32
C ASN A 75 -4.49 -5.08 3.37
N SER A 76 -3.22 -5.20 2.99
CA SER A 76 -2.75 -6.31 2.15
C SER A 76 -2.86 -7.66 2.87
N LYS A 77 -2.56 -7.71 4.17
CA LYS A 77 -2.75 -8.92 4.99
C LYS A 77 -4.23 -9.31 5.09
N LYS A 78 -5.12 -8.33 5.34
CA LYS A 78 -6.57 -8.56 5.38
C LYS A 78 -7.10 -9.12 4.06
N ARG A 79 -6.70 -8.51 2.93
CA ARG A 79 -7.09 -8.94 1.59
C ARG A 79 -6.57 -10.35 1.26
N ARG A 80 -5.33 -10.66 1.65
CA ARG A 80 -4.75 -12.02 1.50
C ARG A 80 -5.52 -13.06 2.29
N ARG A 81 -5.84 -12.79 3.57
CA ARG A 81 -6.60 -13.72 4.43
C ARG A 81 -7.98 -13.99 3.84
N SER A 82 -8.70 -12.94 3.44
CA SER A 82 -10.02 -13.09 2.80
C SER A 82 -9.96 -13.91 1.50
N GLY A 83 -8.91 -13.74 0.70
CA GLY A 83 -8.69 -14.54 -0.51
C GLY A 83 -8.40 -16.01 -0.23
N ILE A 84 -7.59 -16.31 0.80
CA ILE A 84 -7.30 -17.68 1.23
C ILE A 84 -8.58 -18.34 1.75
N ASP A 85 -9.32 -17.68 2.64
CA ASP A 85 -10.57 -18.22 3.20
C ASP A 85 -11.59 -18.50 2.09
N GLY A 86 -11.71 -17.60 1.11
CA GLY A 86 -12.56 -17.82 -0.06
C GLY A 86 -12.11 -19.01 -0.92
N MET A 87 -10.81 -19.13 -1.20
CA MET A 87 -10.28 -20.22 -2.01
C MET A 87 -10.40 -21.58 -1.30
N VAL A 88 -10.18 -21.62 0.02
CA VAL A 88 -10.41 -22.82 0.83
C VAL A 88 -11.88 -23.22 0.77
N LYS A 89 -12.80 -22.28 0.97
CA LYS A 89 -14.25 -22.55 0.91
C LYS A 89 -14.70 -23.08 -0.46
N VAL A 90 -14.11 -22.57 -1.55
CA VAL A 90 -14.36 -23.09 -2.91
C VAL A 90 -13.78 -24.50 -3.09
N LYS A 91 -12.58 -24.78 -2.57
CA LYS A 91 -11.97 -26.12 -2.65
C LYS A 91 -12.69 -27.16 -1.78
N THR A 92 -13.30 -26.76 -0.66
CA THR A 92 -14.03 -27.69 0.21
C THR A 92 -15.47 -27.96 -0.25
N ASN A 93 -16.12 -26.99 -0.90
CA ASN A 93 -17.53 -27.10 -1.30
C ASN A 93 -17.74 -27.24 -2.82
N GLY A 94 -16.70 -27.02 -3.63
CA GLY A 94 -16.76 -27.13 -5.08
C GLY A 94 -16.53 -28.56 -5.58
N GLN A 95 -16.37 -28.70 -6.90
CA GLN A 95 -16.18 -30.00 -7.55
C GLN A 95 -14.97 -30.77 -7.01
N GLU A 96 -13.86 -30.08 -6.71
CA GLU A 96 -12.69 -30.67 -6.04
C GLU A 96 -13.02 -31.19 -4.63
N GLY A 97 -13.93 -30.53 -3.91
CA GLY A 97 -14.38 -30.95 -2.58
C GLY A 97 -15.23 -32.22 -2.66
N TRP A 98 -16.15 -32.26 -3.63
CA TRP A 98 -16.94 -33.45 -3.94
C TRP A 98 -16.07 -34.65 -4.34
N GLU A 99 -15.08 -34.44 -5.21
CA GLU A 99 -14.11 -35.47 -5.60
C GLU A 99 -13.33 -36.02 -4.40
N ASN A 100 -12.92 -35.16 -3.47
CA ASN A 100 -12.28 -35.58 -2.24
C ASN A 100 -13.21 -36.43 -1.35
N TYR A 101 -14.47 -36.05 -1.20
CA TYR A 101 -15.45 -36.86 -0.46
C TYR A 101 -15.68 -38.22 -1.11
N VAL A 102 -15.84 -38.27 -2.44
CA VAL A 102 -16.03 -39.52 -3.19
C VAL A 102 -14.81 -40.43 -3.07
N ALA A 103 -13.59 -39.88 -3.12
CA ALA A 103 -12.36 -40.65 -2.94
C ALA A 103 -12.25 -41.28 -1.54
N VAL A 104 -12.66 -40.55 -0.49
CA VAL A 104 -12.69 -41.08 0.88
C VAL A 104 -13.76 -42.15 1.06
N LEU A 105 -14.95 -41.96 0.47
CA LEU A 105 -16.03 -42.94 0.52
C LEU A 105 -15.62 -44.27 -0.15
N ASN A 106 -15.02 -44.19 -1.35
CA ASN A 106 -14.55 -45.36 -2.09
C ASN A 106 -13.44 -46.13 -1.36
N ARG A 107 -12.66 -45.46 -0.50
CA ARG A 107 -11.65 -46.13 0.34
C ARG A 107 -12.25 -46.90 1.51
N HIS A 108 -13.43 -46.52 2.00
CA HIS A 108 -14.10 -47.22 3.10
C HIS A 108 -15.04 -48.33 2.63
N TRP A 109 -15.50 -48.26 1.37
CA TRP A 109 -16.41 -49.25 0.78
C TRP A 109 -15.72 -50.39 0.02
N LYS A 110 -14.39 -50.37 -0.08
CA LYS A 110 -13.55 -51.51 -0.50
C LYS A 110 -12.90 -52.14 0.72
#